data_AF-A0AAC8YVE9-F1
#
_entry.id   AF-A0AAC8YVE9-F1
#
_cell.length_a   1.000
_cell.length_b   1.000
_cell.length_c   1.000
_cell.angle_alpha   90.00
_cell.angle_beta   90.00
_cell.angle_gamma   90.00
#
_symmetry.space_group_name_H-M   'P 1'
#
loop_
_entity.id
_entity.type
_entity.pdbx_description
1 polymer ?
#
loop_
_entity_poly.entity_id
_entity_poly.type
_entity_poly.pdbx_seq_one_letter_code
_entity_poly.pdbx_strand_id
1 'polypeptide(L)'
;MADSDNTTALPFVTQGGRRKSCAVDDEAESDISVGVRLAEKIAARLLGTIDPCVVLLQEWEQAHHMAVVLCRLQQRLEIRIRNALRASEPRGGPENDGHSPLLPADQQARWNKLDREVGYSRARAAEAQAVEAEEEILDAVAATPAQSLAGVIAKLKIIAGGGENMGDTSAFPWPQIQSVLADLQALGDRGADVLPADSRRQRAEDRGLDGETNRLRTSMPDGTIARESHPRRS
;
A
#
# COMPACT_ATOMS: atom_id res chain seq x y z
N MET A 1 -4.53 -48.32 -21.07
CA MET A 1 -4.05 -47.16 -21.84
C MET A 1 -3.60 -46.15 -20.83
N ALA A 2 -2.30 -45.85 -20.85
CA ALA A 2 -1.63 -44.90 -19.99
C ALA A 2 -1.83 -43.46 -20.51
N ASP A 3 -1.46 -42.53 -19.65
CA ASP A 3 -1.28 -41.07 -19.81
C ASP A 3 -2.27 -40.25 -19.00
N SER A 4 -1.87 -39.34 -18.11
CA SER A 4 -0.57 -39.08 -17.47
C SER A 4 -0.86 -38.07 -16.35
N ASP A 5 -0.21 -38.26 -15.20
CA ASP A 5 -0.04 -37.25 -14.18
C ASP A 5 0.71 -36.06 -14.77
N ASN A 6 0.13 -34.86 -14.78
CA ASN A 6 0.91 -33.64 -14.94
C ASN A 6 0.88 -32.84 -13.63
N THR A 7 1.67 -33.35 -12.69
CA THR A 7 2.26 -32.60 -11.58
C THR A 7 3.26 -31.61 -12.17
N THR A 8 3.02 -30.31 -12.03
CA THR A 8 4.09 -29.30 -12.21
C THR A 8 4.31 -28.60 -10.88
N ALA A 9 5.15 -29.20 -10.04
CA ALA A 9 5.89 -28.49 -9.01
C ALA A 9 7.11 -27.84 -9.68
N LEU A 10 7.27 -26.53 -9.54
CA LEU A 10 8.50 -25.83 -9.91
C LEU A 10 9.33 -25.56 -8.65
N PRO A 11 10.49 -26.21 -8.49
CA PRO A 11 11.55 -25.76 -7.60
C PRO A 11 12.78 -25.30 -8.40
N PHE A 12 13.26 -24.08 -8.18
CA PHE A 12 14.68 -23.68 -8.34
C PHE A 12 14.85 -22.21 -7.85
N VAL A 13 15.40 -21.92 -6.67
CA VAL A 13 16.83 -21.86 -6.24
C VAL A 13 17.53 -20.54 -6.59
N THR A 14 18.08 -19.97 -5.53
CA THR A 14 19.05 -18.88 -5.39
C THR A 14 20.48 -19.32 -5.74
N GLN A 15 21.20 -18.54 -6.56
CA GLN A 15 22.67 -18.32 -6.53
C GLN A 15 22.94 -16.97 -7.24
N GLY A 16 23.77 -16.02 -6.80
CA GLY A 16 25.00 -16.10 -6.02
C GLY A 16 26.19 -15.77 -6.93
N GLY A 17 26.52 -14.48 -7.11
CA GLY A 17 27.50 -14.02 -8.13
C GLY A 17 28.37 -12.82 -7.74
N ARG A 18 29.33 -13.09 -6.85
CA ARG A 18 30.56 -12.38 -6.44
C ARG A 18 31.24 -11.42 -7.45
N ARG A 19 31.64 -10.20 -7.01
CA ARG A 19 32.82 -9.46 -7.51
C ARG A 19 33.62 -8.77 -6.37
N LYS A 20 34.94 -8.95 -6.43
CA LYS A 20 36.06 -8.30 -5.69
C LYS A 20 36.45 -7.00 -6.43
N SER A 21 37.16 -5.97 -5.97
CA SER A 21 37.77 -5.49 -4.71
C SER A 21 38.41 -4.12 -5.05
N CYS A 22 38.47 -3.17 -4.12
CA CYS A 22 39.71 -2.46 -3.71
C CYS A 22 39.39 -1.43 -2.62
N ALA A 23 40.24 -1.41 -1.61
CA ALA A 23 40.28 -0.42 -0.55
C ALA A 23 41.13 0.78 -0.99
N VAL A 24 40.76 1.97 -0.51
CA VAL A 24 41.68 3.08 -0.27
C VAL A 24 41.24 3.68 1.07
N ASP A 25 42.18 3.71 2.02
CA ASP A 25 42.04 4.36 3.32
C ASP A 25 41.98 5.88 3.15
N ASP A 26 41.15 6.57 3.94
CA ASP A 26 41.57 7.84 4.55
C ASP A 26 40.71 8.21 5.76
N GLU A 27 41.41 8.77 6.73
CA GLU A 27 41.03 9.01 8.13
C GLU A 27 40.18 10.26 8.34
N ALA A 28 39.41 10.22 9.45
CA ALA A 28 38.97 11.33 10.30
C ALA A 28 38.42 12.61 9.66
N GLU A 29 37.11 12.87 9.81
CA GLU A 29 36.55 14.21 10.06
C GLU A 29 35.06 14.12 10.49
N SER A 30 34.78 14.76 11.63
CA SER A 30 33.50 15.37 12.04
C SER A 30 32.36 14.50 12.62
N ASP A 31 32.30 14.49 13.96
CA ASP A 31 31.16 14.13 14.81
C ASP A 31 29.87 14.95 14.55
N ILE A 32 29.96 15.99 13.71
CA ILE A 32 28.84 16.86 13.30
C ILE A 32 28.02 16.22 12.16
N SER A 33 28.67 15.38 11.33
CA SER A 33 28.03 14.69 10.19
C SER A 33 27.00 13.65 10.64
N VAL A 34 27.23 12.99 11.78
CA VAL A 34 26.29 12.02 12.37
C VAL A 34 25.02 12.72 12.85
N GLY A 35 25.16 13.90 13.46
CA GLY A 35 24.03 14.72 13.92
C GLY A 35 23.17 15.23 12.77
N VAL A 36 23.78 15.69 11.68
CA VAL A 36 23.06 16.12 10.46
C VAL A 36 22.36 14.94 9.80
N ARG A 37 23.03 13.79 9.63
CA ARG A 37 22.42 12.57 9.05
C ARG A 37 21.32 11.97 9.91
N LEU A 38 21.44 12.06 11.24
CA LEU A 38 20.41 11.63 12.16
C LEU A 38 19.22 12.59 12.12
N ALA A 39 19.46 13.90 12.11
CA ALA A 39 18.43 14.92 11.95
C ALA A 39 17.73 14.81 10.59
N GLU A 40 18.44 14.44 9.53
CA GLU A 40 17.90 14.20 8.18
C GLU A 40 17.13 12.87 8.09
N LYS A 41 17.60 11.81 8.76
CA LYS A 41 16.83 10.55 8.96
C LYS A 41 15.58 10.74 9.82
N ILE A 42 15.68 11.60 10.84
CA ILE A 42 14.56 11.97 11.70
C ILE A 42 13.61 12.87 10.93
N ALA A 43 14.10 13.84 10.15
CA ALA A 43 13.30 14.68 9.28
C ALA A 43 12.63 13.86 8.16
N ALA A 44 13.27 12.84 7.60
CA ALA A 44 12.65 11.89 6.67
C ALA A 44 11.62 10.98 7.36
N ARG A 45 11.81 10.67 8.65
CA ARG A 45 10.80 10.01 9.50
C ARG A 45 9.64 10.93 9.90
N LEU A 46 9.87 12.24 9.99
CA LEU A 46 8.91 13.25 10.47
C LEU A 46 8.16 13.96 9.33
N LEU A 47 8.80 14.18 8.18
CA LEU A 47 8.20 14.51 6.89
C LEU A 47 7.72 13.19 6.30
N GLY A 48 6.68 12.63 6.92
CA GLY A 48 6.13 11.33 6.56
C GLY A 48 5.69 11.29 5.10
N THR A 49 6.60 10.95 4.20
CA THR A 49 6.25 10.51 2.87
C THR A 49 5.55 9.17 3.03
N ILE A 50 4.28 9.13 2.64
CA ILE A 50 3.49 7.89 2.62
C ILE A 50 4.32 6.84 1.89
N ASP A 51 4.44 5.65 2.49
CA ASP A 51 5.19 4.55 1.89
C ASP A 51 4.66 4.28 0.47
N PRO A 52 5.53 4.23 -0.56
CA PRO A 52 5.07 4.06 -1.94
C PRO A 52 4.28 2.76 -2.15
N CYS A 53 4.52 1.72 -1.36
CA CYS A 53 3.73 0.49 -1.42
C CYS A 53 2.29 0.69 -0.92
N VAL A 54 2.05 1.65 -0.02
CA VAL A 54 0.70 2.02 0.45
C VAL A 54 -0.07 2.76 -0.63
N VAL A 55 0.60 3.61 -1.41
CA VAL A 55 -0.01 4.27 -2.58
C VAL A 55 -0.40 3.23 -3.63
N LEU A 56 0.51 2.31 -3.95
CA LEU A 56 0.26 1.22 -4.90
C LEU A 56 -0.88 0.30 -4.45
N LEU A 57 -1.05 0.05 -3.14
CA LEU A 57 -2.21 -0.68 -2.63
C LEU A 57 -3.52 0.04 -2.93
N GLN A 58 -3.58 1.37 -2.74
CA GLN A 58 -4.79 2.13 -3.03
C GLN A 58 -5.14 2.09 -4.53
N GLU A 59 -4.13 2.23 -5.40
CA GLU A 59 -4.30 2.11 -6.84
C GLU A 59 -4.77 0.70 -7.23
N TRP A 60 -4.17 -0.33 -6.61
CA TRP A 60 -4.56 -1.72 -6.84
C TRP A 60 -6.00 -2.00 -6.40
N GLU A 61 -6.42 -1.54 -5.22
CA GLU A 61 -7.79 -1.68 -4.72
C GLU A 61 -8.81 -1.04 -5.67
N GLN A 62 -8.46 0.11 -6.26
CA GLN A 62 -9.30 0.79 -7.24
C GLN A 62 -9.38 0.01 -8.56
N ALA A 63 -8.24 -0.42 -9.10
CA ALA A 63 -8.17 -1.23 -10.33
C ALA A 63 -8.93 -2.55 -10.16
N HIS A 64 -8.71 -3.25 -9.04
CA HIS A 64 -9.40 -4.48 -8.67
C HIS A 64 -10.90 -4.30 -8.57
N HIS A 65 -11.35 -3.25 -7.88
CA HIS A 65 -12.78 -2.95 -7.79
C HIS A 65 -13.40 -2.73 -9.17
N MET A 66 -12.72 -1.97 -10.04
CA MET A 66 -13.17 -1.74 -11.41
C MET A 66 -13.21 -3.04 -12.22
N ALA A 67 -12.18 -3.87 -12.13
CA ALA A 67 -12.12 -5.17 -12.81
C ALA A 67 -13.29 -6.07 -12.40
N VAL A 68 -13.57 -6.19 -11.10
CA VAL A 68 -14.71 -6.99 -10.59
C VAL A 68 -16.05 -6.45 -11.08
N VAL A 69 -16.26 -5.14 -11.02
CA VAL A 69 -17.53 -4.50 -11.46
C VAL A 69 -17.72 -4.69 -12.96
N LEU A 70 -16.67 -4.48 -13.76
CA LEU A 70 -16.72 -4.58 -15.21
C LEU A 70 -16.86 -6.04 -15.67
N CYS A 71 -16.23 -6.99 -14.99
CA CYS A 71 -16.43 -8.41 -15.22
C CYS A 71 -17.89 -8.81 -15.01
N ARG A 72 -18.51 -8.39 -13.90
CA ARG A 72 -19.94 -8.65 -13.63
C ARG A 72 -20.85 -7.99 -14.67
N LEU A 73 -20.51 -6.79 -15.12
CA LEU A 73 -21.23 -6.13 -16.21
C LEU A 73 -21.11 -6.93 -17.51
N GLN A 74 -19.89 -7.32 -17.89
CA GLN A 74 -19.61 -8.11 -19.07
C GLN A 74 -20.42 -9.41 -19.07
N GLN A 75 -20.43 -10.16 -17.96
CA GLN A 75 -21.19 -11.41 -17.82
C GLN A 75 -22.69 -11.19 -18.00
N ARG A 76 -23.24 -10.10 -17.43
CA ARG A 76 -24.66 -9.74 -17.59
C ARG A 76 -25.00 -9.41 -19.05
N LEU A 77 -24.13 -8.67 -19.74
CA LEU A 77 -24.32 -8.33 -21.15
C LEU A 77 -24.19 -9.57 -22.05
N GLU A 78 -23.28 -10.48 -21.73
CA GLU A 78 -23.14 -11.77 -22.43
C GLU A 78 -24.44 -12.60 -22.34
N ILE A 79 -25.01 -12.71 -21.14
CA ILE A 79 -26.30 -13.38 -20.92
C ILE A 79 -27.39 -12.69 -21.73
N ARG A 80 -27.41 -11.36 -21.76
CA ARG A 80 -28.41 -10.60 -22.52
C ARG A 80 -28.31 -10.86 -24.02
N ILE A 81 -27.10 -10.87 -24.58
CA ILE A 81 -26.89 -11.17 -25.99
C ILE A 81 -27.31 -12.61 -26.30
N ARG A 82 -26.89 -13.58 -25.46
CA ARG A 82 -27.26 -14.99 -25.62
C ARG A 82 -28.78 -15.20 -25.61
N ASN A 83 -29.49 -14.55 -24.69
CA ASN A 83 -30.95 -14.64 -24.60
C ASN A 83 -31.65 -13.98 -25.79
N ALA A 84 -31.17 -12.83 -26.25
CA ALA A 84 -31.73 -12.13 -27.39
C ALA A 84 -31.52 -12.92 -28.70
N LEU A 85 -30.35 -13.55 -28.87
CA LEU A 85 -30.10 -14.45 -29.99
C LEU A 85 -31.07 -15.63 -29.99
N ARG A 86 -31.21 -16.32 -28.85
CA ARG A 86 -32.16 -17.43 -28.69
C ARG A 86 -33.62 -17.04 -28.94
N ALA A 87 -34.04 -15.84 -28.53
CA ALA A 87 -35.39 -15.33 -28.79
C ALA A 87 -35.64 -15.00 -30.27
N SER A 88 -34.57 -14.64 -30.99
CA SER A 88 -34.60 -14.34 -32.43
C SER A 88 -34.37 -15.58 -33.31
N GLU A 89 -34.15 -16.76 -32.72
CA GLU A 89 -34.16 -18.01 -33.47
C GLU A 89 -35.62 -18.37 -33.80
N PRO A 90 -35.95 -18.63 -35.08
CA PRO A 90 -37.29 -19.02 -35.45
C PRO A 90 -37.65 -20.32 -34.73
N ARG A 91 -38.71 -20.27 -33.91
CA ARG A 91 -39.27 -21.44 -33.24
C ARG A 91 -39.80 -22.37 -34.33
N GLY A 92 -39.06 -23.45 -34.64
CA GLY A 92 -39.41 -24.40 -35.68
C GLY A 92 -40.85 -24.90 -35.55
N GLY A 93 -41.68 -24.56 -36.52
CA GLY A 93 -42.92 -25.28 -36.81
C GLY A 93 -42.61 -26.54 -37.62
N PRO A 94 -43.48 -27.56 -37.64
CA PRO A 94 -43.18 -28.83 -38.29
C PRO A 94 -42.98 -28.65 -39.80
N GLU A 95 -41.79 -29.07 -40.25
CA GLU A 95 -41.39 -29.58 -41.57
C GLU A 95 -42.12 -29.03 -42.81
N ASN A 96 -41.47 -28.12 -43.56
CA ASN A 96 -40.91 -28.45 -44.89
C ASN A 96 -40.14 -27.27 -45.50
N ASP A 97 -39.08 -27.63 -46.22
CA ASP A 97 -38.39 -26.89 -47.28
C ASP A 97 -37.59 -25.63 -46.93
N GLY A 98 -36.27 -25.83 -46.70
CA GLY A 98 -35.27 -24.78 -46.97
C GLY A 98 -34.72 -24.00 -45.78
N HIS A 99 -34.48 -24.62 -44.62
CA HIS A 99 -33.58 -24.02 -43.62
C HIS A 99 -32.15 -24.01 -44.17
N SER A 100 -31.82 -23.00 -44.98
CA SER A 100 -30.42 -22.70 -45.29
C SER A 100 -29.74 -22.35 -43.97
N PRO A 101 -28.66 -23.05 -43.57
CA PRO A 101 -27.89 -22.65 -42.41
C PRO A 101 -27.50 -21.18 -42.59
N LEU A 102 -27.78 -20.34 -41.60
CA LEU A 102 -27.28 -18.97 -41.61
C LEU A 102 -25.77 -19.01 -41.84
N LEU A 103 -25.30 -18.27 -42.84
CA LEU A 103 -23.87 -18.21 -43.10
C LEU A 103 -23.17 -17.63 -41.86
N PRO A 104 -21.93 -18.04 -41.53
CA PRO A 104 -21.19 -17.47 -40.40
C PRO A 104 -21.13 -15.94 -40.42
N ALA A 105 -21.13 -15.32 -41.61
CA ALA A 105 -21.18 -13.88 -41.80
C ALA A 105 -22.50 -13.24 -41.31
N ASP A 106 -23.65 -13.89 -41.52
CA ASP A 106 -24.97 -13.40 -41.08
C ASP A 106 -25.08 -13.50 -39.56
N GLN A 107 -24.55 -14.59 -38.99
CA GLN A 107 -24.48 -14.76 -37.54
C GLN A 107 -23.59 -13.69 -36.90
N GLN A 108 -22.40 -13.44 -37.47
CA GLN A 108 -21.50 -12.39 -36.98
C GLN A 108 -22.12 -10.99 -37.10
N ALA A 109 -22.80 -10.68 -38.21
CA ALA A 109 -23.48 -9.40 -38.39
C ALA A 109 -24.59 -9.18 -37.35
N ARG A 110 -25.34 -10.23 -37.02
CA ARG A 110 -26.33 -10.21 -35.94
C ARG A 110 -25.68 -9.95 -34.57
N TRP A 111 -24.62 -10.68 -34.24
CA TRP A 111 -23.84 -10.43 -33.02
C TRP A 111 -23.33 -8.99 -32.94
N ASN A 112 -22.69 -8.49 -34.01
CA ASN A 112 -22.16 -7.12 -34.07
C ASN A 112 -23.25 -6.05 -33.94
N LYS A 113 -24.48 -6.34 -34.39
CA LYS A 113 -25.63 -5.46 -34.20
C LYS A 113 -26.04 -5.44 -32.73
N LEU A 114 -26.27 -6.60 -32.12
CA LEU A 114 -26.64 -6.70 -30.71
C LEU A 114 -25.56 -6.12 -29.79
N ASP A 115 -24.29 -6.36 -30.10
CA ASP A 115 -23.16 -5.80 -29.37
C ASP A 115 -23.17 -4.26 -29.40
N ARG A 116 -23.42 -3.64 -30.57
CA ARG A 116 -23.57 -2.18 -30.67
C ARG A 116 -24.75 -1.65 -29.87
N GLU A 117 -25.84 -2.40 -29.78
CA GLU A 117 -27.04 -2.00 -29.01
C GLU A 117 -26.85 -2.15 -27.50
N VAL A 118 -26.15 -3.21 -27.06
CA VAL A 118 -26.04 -3.62 -25.65
C VAL A 118 -24.73 -3.13 -25.01
N GLY A 119 -23.70 -2.87 -25.82
CA GLY A 119 -22.40 -2.34 -25.40
C GLY A 119 -21.44 -3.38 -24.80
N TYR A 120 -21.54 -4.65 -25.19
CA TYR A 120 -20.74 -5.73 -24.62
C TYR A 120 -19.24 -5.54 -24.87
N SER A 121 -18.82 -5.27 -26.11
CA SER A 121 -17.41 -5.09 -26.47
C SER A 121 -16.78 -3.90 -25.74
N ARG A 122 -17.55 -2.85 -25.46
CA ARG A 122 -17.09 -1.71 -24.65
C ARG A 122 -16.86 -2.11 -23.19
N ALA A 123 -17.78 -2.88 -22.60
CA ALA A 123 -17.61 -3.41 -21.25
C ALA A 123 -16.42 -4.38 -21.17
N ARG A 124 -16.23 -5.23 -22.19
CA ARG A 124 -15.10 -6.16 -22.29
C ARG A 124 -13.77 -5.44 -22.42
N ALA A 125 -13.71 -4.38 -23.23
CA ALA A 125 -12.50 -3.56 -23.38
C ALA A 125 -12.16 -2.83 -22.08
N ALA A 126 -13.16 -2.27 -21.39
CA ALA A 126 -12.96 -1.63 -20.09
C ALA A 126 -12.51 -2.63 -19.02
N GLU A 127 -13.10 -3.83 -18.98
CA GLU A 127 -12.65 -4.93 -18.10
C GLU A 127 -11.17 -5.26 -18.36
N ALA A 128 -10.79 -5.42 -19.64
CA ALA A 128 -9.41 -5.72 -20.00
C ALA A 128 -8.44 -4.62 -19.55
N GLN A 129 -8.80 -3.35 -19.70
CA GLN A 129 -7.98 -2.22 -19.21
C GLN A 129 -7.84 -2.22 -17.68
N ALA A 130 -8.90 -2.57 -16.95
CA ALA A 130 -8.84 -2.65 -15.49
C ALA A 130 -7.93 -3.80 -15.01
N VAL A 131 -7.99 -4.95 -15.68
CA VAL A 131 -7.10 -6.10 -15.41
C VAL A 131 -5.64 -5.77 -15.77
N GLU A 132 -5.40 -5.13 -16.91
CA GLU A 132 -4.07 -4.68 -17.32
C GLU A 132 -3.47 -3.72 -16.28
N ALA A 133 -4.27 -2.77 -15.76
CA ALA A 133 -3.83 -1.90 -14.68
C ALA A 133 -3.49 -2.66 -13.38
N GLU A 134 -4.23 -3.72 -13.03
CA GLU A 134 -3.86 -4.57 -11.87
C GLU A 134 -2.50 -5.25 -12.09
N GLU A 135 -2.25 -5.77 -13.29
CA GLU A 135 -0.99 -6.43 -13.66
C GLU A 135 0.19 -5.45 -13.60
N GLU A 136 0.03 -4.24 -14.16
CA GLU A 136 1.05 -3.19 -14.07
C GLU A 136 1.39 -2.82 -12.62
N ILE A 137 0.37 -2.75 -11.75
CA ILE A 137 0.59 -2.45 -10.33
C ILE A 137 1.28 -3.60 -9.62
N LEU A 138 0.97 -4.87 -9.95
CA LEU A 138 1.68 -6.03 -9.40
C LEU A 138 3.18 -5.99 -9.73
N ASP A 139 3.53 -5.65 -10.96
CA ASP A 139 4.92 -5.45 -11.39
C ASP A 139 5.59 -4.29 -10.64
N ALA A 140 4.89 -3.16 -10.50
CA ALA A 140 5.38 -2.00 -9.76
C ALA A 140 5.62 -2.32 -8.27
N VAL A 141 4.71 -3.08 -7.64
CA VAL A 141 4.81 -3.54 -6.25
C VAL A 141 6.00 -4.49 -6.06
N ALA A 142 6.26 -5.37 -7.03
CA ALA A 142 7.42 -6.26 -6.99
C ALA A 142 8.74 -5.48 -7.03
N ALA A 143 8.83 -4.44 -7.87
CA ALA A 143 10.01 -3.61 -8.04
C ALA A 143 10.25 -2.58 -6.91
N THR A 144 9.18 -2.13 -6.24
CA THR A 144 9.25 -1.04 -5.25
C THR A 144 9.60 -1.56 -3.86
N PRO A 145 10.75 -1.23 -3.25
CA PRO A 145 11.05 -1.65 -1.88
C PRO A 145 10.11 -0.98 -0.87
N ALA A 146 9.56 -1.75 0.06
CA ALA A 146 8.79 -1.21 1.18
C ALA A 146 9.72 -0.45 2.14
N GLN A 147 9.30 0.72 2.62
CA GLN A 147 10.08 1.60 3.49
C GLN A 147 9.59 1.58 4.94
N SER A 148 8.48 0.88 5.18
CA SER A 148 7.80 0.78 6.47
C SER A 148 7.10 -0.58 6.61
N LEU A 149 6.70 -0.91 7.84
CA LEU A 149 5.85 -2.07 8.12
C LEU A 149 4.49 -1.97 7.40
N ALA A 150 3.92 -0.75 7.32
CA ALA A 150 2.70 -0.50 6.55
C ALA A 150 2.89 -0.82 5.06
N GLY A 151 4.05 -0.51 4.49
CA GLY A 151 4.39 -0.88 3.11
C GLY A 151 4.50 -2.40 2.91
N VAL A 152 5.09 -3.13 3.86
CA VAL A 152 5.14 -4.61 3.80
C VAL A 152 3.74 -5.22 3.88
N ILE A 153 2.90 -4.71 4.80
CA ILE A 153 1.49 -5.11 4.91
C ILE A 153 0.76 -4.81 3.60
N ALA A 154 1.02 -3.66 2.98
CA ALA A 154 0.41 -3.27 1.72
C ALA A 154 0.75 -4.25 0.59
N LYS A 155 2.02 -4.65 0.45
CA LYS A 155 2.42 -5.69 -0.52
C LYS A 155 1.67 -7.00 -0.29
N LEU A 156 1.58 -7.44 0.97
CA LEU A 156 0.91 -8.69 1.32
C LEU A 156 -0.59 -8.63 1.04
N LYS A 157 -1.25 -7.49 1.27
CA LYS A 157 -2.66 -7.27 0.89
C LYS A 157 -2.88 -7.43 -0.61
N ILE A 158 -2.01 -6.84 -1.43
CA ILE A 158 -2.09 -6.94 -2.90
C ILE A 158 -1.94 -8.40 -3.34
N ILE A 159 -0.96 -9.12 -2.79
CA ILE A 159 -0.74 -10.55 -3.07
C ILE A 159 -1.95 -11.39 -2.66
N ALA A 160 -2.48 -11.15 -1.47
CA ALA A 160 -3.62 -11.91 -0.94
C ALA A 160 -4.89 -11.64 -1.75
N GLY A 161 -5.17 -10.38 -2.07
CA GLY A 161 -6.33 -9.99 -2.87
C GLY A 161 -6.30 -10.54 -4.31
N GLY A 162 -5.12 -10.64 -4.92
CA GLY A 162 -4.97 -11.32 -6.22
C GLY A 162 -5.33 -12.80 -6.18
N GLY A 163 -5.05 -13.48 -5.05
CA GLY A 163 -5.38 -14.90 -4.85
C GLY A 163 -6.87 -15.17 -4.60
N GLU A 164 -7.59 -14.22 -4.02
CA GLU A 164 -9.02 -14.36 -3.67
C GLU A 164 -9.93 -14.54 -4.89
N ASN A 165 -9.53 -14.03 -6.06
CA ASN A 165 -10.29 -14.18 -7.30
C ASN A 165 -9.95 -15.48 -8.07
N MET A 166 -8.91 -16.22 -7.67
CA MET A 166 -8.34 -17.35 -8.40
C MET A 166 -9.04 -18.70 -8.14
N GLY A 167 -10.18 -18.72 -7.43
CA GLY A 167 -10.94 -19.94 -7.16
C GLY A 167 -11.08 -20.21 -5.66
N ASP A 168 -10.92 -21.47 -5.24
CA ASP A 168 -11.11 -21.89 -3.85
C ASP A 168 -10.11 -21.16 -2.92
N THR A 169 -10.60 -20.15 -2.20
CA THR A 169 -9.80 -19.34 -1.27
C THR A 169 -9.35 -20.14 -0.04
N SER A 170 -9.84 -21.37 0.14
CA SER A 170 -9.31 -22.32 1.14
C SER A 170 -8.06 -23.07 0.65
N ALA A 171 -7.71 -22.93 -0.63
CA ALA A 171 -6.53 -23.55 -1.20
C ALA A 171 -5.24 -22.97 -0.60
N PHE A 172 -4.27 -23.85 -0.43
CA PHE A 172 -2.92 -23.50 -0.01
C PHE A 172 -2.29 -22.48 -0.99
N PRO A 173 -1.62 -21.40 -0.54
CA PRO A 173 -1.27 -21.04 0.84
C PRO A 173 -2.08 -19.85 1.43
N TRP A 174 -3.28 -19.56 0.91
CA TRP A 174 -4.03 -18.32 1.25
C TRP A 174 -4.38 -18.18 2.73
N PRO A 175 -4.84 -19.22 3.44
CA PRO A 175 -5.11 -19.10 4.88
C PRO A 175 -3.88 -18.69 5.70
N GLN A 176 -2.69 -19.18 5.32
CA GLN A 176 -1.44 -18.84 6.01
C GLN A 176 -1.02 -17.38 5.75
N ILE A 177 -1.19 -16.91 4.51
CA ILE A 177 -0.88 -15.52 4.15
C ILE A 177 -1.80 -14.54 4.91
N GLN A 178 -3.09 -14.85 5.01
CA GLN A 178 -4.07 -14.05 5.75
C GLN A 178 -3.75 -14.01 7.26
N SER A 179 -3.34 -15.14 7.84
CA SER A 179 -2.90 -15.18 9.24
C SER A 179 -1.70 -14.28 9.49
N VAL A 180 -0.66 -14.38 8.66
CA VAL A 180 0.55 -13.53 8.78
C VAL A 180 0.20 -12.05 8.62
N LEU A 181 -0.70 -11.73 7.69
CA LEU A 181 -1.15 -10.36 7.47
C LEU A 181 -1.83 -9.77 8.72
N ALA A 182 -2.73 -10.53 9.36
CA ALA A 182 -3.42 -10.12 10.58
C ALA A 182 -2.44 -9.90 11.74
N ASP A 183 -1.46 -10.78 11.91
CA ASP A 183 -0.43 -10.66 12.94
C ASP A 183 0.44 -9.40 12.73
N LEU A 184 0.85 -9.14 11.48
CA LEU A 184 1.66 -7.97 11.13
C LEU A 184 0.89 -6.65 11.33
N GLN A 185 -0.40 -6.61 11.00
CA GLN A 185 -1.27 -5.47 11.28
C GLN A 185 -1.35 -5.19 12.78
N ALA A 186 -1.63 -6.22 13.58
CA ALA A 186 -1.72 -6.08 15.02
C ALA A 186 -0.39 -5.59 15.65
N LEU A 187 0.76 -5.99 15.09
CA LEU A 187 2.07 -5.49 15.51
C LEU A 187 2.32 -4.04 15.08
N GLY A 188 1.89 -3.65 13.89
CA GLY A 188 1.98 -2.27 13.40
C GLY A 188 1.19 -1.29 14.25
N ASP A 189 -0.04 -1.66 14.61
CA ASP A 189 -0.91 -0.83 15.45
C ASP A 189 -0.34 -0.67 16.87
N ARG A 190 0.21 -1.75 17.45
CA ARG A 190 0.87 -1.70 18.75
C ARG A 190 2.14 -0.85 18.75
N GLY A 191 2.91 -0.86 17.66
CA GLY A 191 4.13 -0.05 17.53
C GLY A 191 3.86 1.46 17.45
N ALA A 192 2.70 1.87 16.95
CA ALA A 192 2.26 3.27 16.92
C ALA A 192 1.85 3.79 18.30
N ASP A 193 1.38 2.92 19.19
CA ASP A 193 0.86 3.28 20.53
C ASP A 193 1.97 3.45 21.59
N VAL A 194 3.22 3.03 21.30
CA VAL A 194 4.37 3.04 22.23
C VAL A 194 5.22 4.34 22.13
N LEU A 195 4.64 5.46 21.69
CA LEU A 195 5.34 6.76 21.81
C LEU A 195 5.38 7.19 23.30
N PRO A 196 6.56 7.38 23.93
CA PRO A 196 6.65 7.53 25.38
C PRO A 196 6.15 8.90 25.83
N ALA A 197 5.19 8.91 26.76
CA ALA A 197 4.82 10.08 27.55
C ALA A 197 5.95 10.56 28.50
N ASP A 198 7.10 9.85 28.54
CA ASP A 198 8.19 10.07 29.50
C ASP A 198 9.04 11.32 29.21
N SER A 199 9.12 11.79 27.96
CA SER A 199 9.99 12.94 27.63
C SER A 199 9.53 14.27 28.25
N ARG A 200 8.30 14.35 28.76
CA ARG A 200 7.76 15.56 29.42
C ARG A 200 8.06 15.62 30.93
N ARG A 201 8.41 14.50 31.57
CA ARG A 201 8.70 14.46 33.02
C ARG A 201 10.18 14.74 33.32
N GLN A 202 11.12 14.18 32.56
CA GLN A 202 12.55 14.47 32.79
C GLN A 202 12.94 15.95 32.60
N ARG A 203 12.26 16.68 31.71
CA ARG A 203 12.55 18.11 31.46
C ARG A 203 12.02 19.05 32.55
N ALA A 204 11.10 18.57 33.39
CA ALA A 204 10.58 19.32 34.54
C ALA A 204 11.45 19.10 35.79
N GLU A 205 12.05 17.91 35.93
CA GLU A 205 12.94 17.58 37.04
C GLU A 205 14.34 18.20 36.87
N ASP A 206 14.85 18.27 35.63
CA ASP A 206 16.16 18.88 35.32
C ASP A 206 16.14 20.43 35.37
N ARG A 207 14.96 21.05 35.41
CA ARG A 207 14.79 22.51 35.70
C ARG A 207 14.58 22.81 37.19
N GLY A 208 14.41 21.78 38.02
CA GLY A 208 14.10 21.93 39.45
C GLY A 208 15.31 22.03 40.37
N LEU A 209 16.53 21.72 39.87
CA LEU A 209 17.73 21.62 40.71
C LEU A 209 18.60 22.89 40.74
N ASP A 210 18.22 23.93 39.99
CA ASP A 210 19.02 25.16 39.87
C ASP A 210 18.50 26.31 40.76
N GLY A 211 17.39 26.11 41.47
CA GLY A 211 16.63 27.19 42.10
C GLY A 211 16.88 27.45 43.59
N GLU A 212 17.55 26.57 44.33
CA GLU A 212 17.44 26.57 45.80
C GLU A 212 18.73 26.87 46.58
N THR A 213 19.78 27.37 45.92
CA THR A 213 20.99 27.85 46.62
C THR A 213 21.03 29.36 46.89
N ASN A 214 20.00 30.14 46.51
CA ASN A 214 19.99 31.60 46.70
C ASN A 214 18.89 32.11 47.65
N ARG A 215 18.77 31.53 48.86
CA ARG A 215 17.88 32.07 49.91
C ARG A 215 18.52 32.33 51.27
N LEU A 216 19.85 32.28 51.37
CA LEU A 216 20.56 32.64 52.61
C LEU A 216 21.57 33.77 52.36
N ARG A 217 21.09 34.95 51.93
CA ARG A 217 21.92 36.16 51.97
C ARG A 217 21.12 37.47 52.06
N THR A 218 20.15 37.54 52.97
CA THR A 218 19.61 38.82 53.45
C THR A 218 19.33 38.74 54.95
N SER A 219 20.39 38.66 55.74
CA SER A 219 20.34 38.99 57.17
C SER A 219 21.72 39.44 57.62
N MET A 220 21.92 40.75 57.73
CA MET A 220 22.78 41.38 58.74
C MET A 220 22.34 42.85 58.89
N PRO A 221 22.26 43.38 60.13
CA PRO A 221 21.93 44.76 60.44
C PRO A 221 23.17 45.62 60.72
N ASP A 222 22.89 46.90 60.99
CA ASP A 222 23.64 47.85 61.84
C ASP A 222 24.53 48.91 61.15
N GLY A 223 24.52 50.11 61.75
CA GLY A 223 25.46 51.19 61.39
C GLY A 223 24.91 52.61 61.35
N THR A 224 24.43 53.13 62.48
CA THR A 224 24.28 54.57 62.75
C THR A 224 25.63 55.28 62.66
N ILE A 225 25.79 56.35 61.85
CA ILE A 225 26.66 57.51 62.17
C ILE A 225 26.05 58.80 61.59
N ALA A 226 26.06 59.84 62.43
CA ALA A 226 25.45 61.15 62.28
C ALA A 226 26.36 62.22 61.62
N ARG A 227 25.73 63.40 61.38
CA ARG A 227 26.30 64.77 61.22
C ARG A 227 27.03 65.02 59.89
N GLU A 228 26.96 66.19 59.23
CA GLU A 228 26.73 67.57 59.69
C GLU A 228 26.41 68.50 58.48
N SER A 229 25.70 69.61 58.75
CA SER A 229 25.91 70.97 58.17
C SER A 229 25.54 71.32 56.70
N HIS A 230 24.35 71.94 56.55
CA HIS A 230 24.00 73.29 55.97
C HIS A 230 24.91 73.99 54.90
N PRO A 231 24.46 75.04 54.14
CA PRO A 231 23.12 75.63 53.99
C PRO A 231 22.68 76.09 52.54
N ARG A 232 21.39 76.48 52.45
CA ARG A 232 20.73 77.59 51.66
C ARG A 232 21.02 77.85 50.17
N ARG A 233 19.93 77.86 49.38
CA ARG A 233 19.36 78.92 48.49
C ARG A 233 18.43 78.21 47.48
N SER A 234 17.25 78.68 47.08
CA SER A 234 16.49 79.92 47.24
C SER A 234 15.01 79.59 47.11
#